data_AF-A0A8H3I1A4-F1
#
_entry.id   AF-A0A8H3I1A4-F1
#
_cell.length_a   1.000
_cell.length_b   1.000
_cell.length_c   1.000
_cell.angle_alpha   90.00
_cell.angle_beta   90.00
_cell.angle_gamma   90.00
#
_symmetry.space_group_name_H-M   'P 1'
#
loop_
_entity.id
_entity.type
_entity.pdbx_description
1 polymer ?
#
loop_
_entity_poly.entity_id
_entity_poly.type
_entity_poly.pdbx_seq_one_letter_code
_entity_poly.pdbx_strand_id
1 'polypeptide(L)'
;MGLPVFETPLDWEESHKHADYIREHGVTQFLNIWERQKGRKDDPFRWGDEIEYMVVSYDEEGRDARLSLRQTEILPKIQELERQLRESQPEKADSVPEFQPECNRYMLESAPGSPYNDSIESLLSVENDMRNRRKLARTYLLPNESLMTMTSFPRLGVREPFTHPETDPADGAANESLFIPECITSPNARFPSIIANVKSRRGSKIAANVPIYFDTNTPRPFTDPTIPWERGVCPEDHGEFSMPLWGGDADPC
;
A
#
# COMPACT_ATOMS: atom_id res chain seq x y z
N MET A 1 8.59 -10.41 0.45
CA MET A 1 7.19 -10.30 0.93
C MET A 1 7.17 -10.20 2.45
N GLY A 2 6.44 -9.24 3.01
CA GLY A 2 6.53 -8.84 4.42
C GLY A 2 5.83 -9.83 5.36
N LEU A 3 6.43 -10.11 6.53
CA LEU A 3 5.79 -10.95 7.55
C LEU A 3 4.52 -10.26 8.08
N PRO A 4 3.38 -10.97 8.19
CA PRO A 4 2.22 -10.43 8.89
C PRO A 4 2.59 -10.14 10.35
N VAL A 5 2.25 -8.93 10.81
CA VAL A 5 2.44 -8.51 12.20
C VAL A 5 1.18 -8.91 12.96
N PHE A 6 1.29 -9.91 13.83
CA PHE A 6 0.19 -10.39 14.67
C PHE A 6 0.16 -9.74 16.07
N GLU A 7 1.16 -8.92 16.37
CA GLU A 7 1.34 -8.27 17.67
C GLU A 7 0.92 -6.79 17.62
N THR A 8 0.68 -6.19 18.79
CA THR A 8 0.39 -4.77 18.93
C THR A 8 1.63 -3.94 18.61
N PRO A 9 1.63 -3.10 17.55
CA PRO A 9 2.76 -2.25 17.25
C PRO A 9 2.90 -1.12 18.27
N LEU A 10 4.14 -0.72 18.56
CA LEU A 10 4.43 0.44 19.41
C LEU A 10 4.01 1.75 18.71
N ASP A 11 3.49 2.69 19.49
CA ASP A 11 3.28 4.05 19.01
C ASP A 11 4.60 4.81 18.82
N TRP A 12 4.54 6.08 18.38
CA TRP A 12 5.75 6.87 18.14
C TRP A 12 6.54 7.13 19.42
N GLU A 13 5.89 7.46 20.54
CA GLU A 13 6.59 7.81 21.78
C GLU A 13 7.31 6.60 22.37
N GLU A 14 6.70 5.41 22.28
CA GLU A 14 7.29 4.15 22.71
C GLU A 14 8.39 3.69 21.76
N SER A 15 8.12 3.68 20.44
CA SER A 15 9.11 3.23 19.45
C SER A 15 10.35 4.14 19.39
N HIS A 16 10.18 5.45 19.58
CA HIS A 16 11.29 6.41 19.61
C HIS A 16 12.29 6.11 20.74
N LYS A 17 11.84 5.64 21.91
CA LYS A 17 12.72 5.24 23.03
C LYS A 17 13.66 4.09 22.66
N HIS A 18 13.32 3.31 21.64
CA HIS A 18 14.10 2.17 21.17
C HIS A 18 14.85 2.46 19.86
N ALA A 19 14.83 3.70 19.34
CA ALA A 19 15.40 4.02 18.03
C ALA A 19 16.89 3.67 17.93
N ASP A 20 17.69 3.99 18.95
CA ASP A 20 19.12 3.66 18.98
C ASP A 20 19.35 2.15 19.06
N TYR A 21 18.60 1.47 19.92
CA TYR A 21 18.64 0.01 20.04
C TYR A 21 18.35 -0.67 18.69
N ILE A 22 17.30 -0.24 17.99
CA ILE A 22 16.90 -0.77 16.68
C ILE A 22 17.99 -0.51 15.63
N ARG A 23 18.55 0.71 15.59
CA ARG A 23 19.64 1.05 14.65
C ARG A 23 20.88 0.22 14.89
N GLU A 24 21.34 0.14 16.14
CA GLU A 24 22.54 -0.62 16.52
C GLU A 24 22.38 -2.12 16.18
N HIS A 25 21.24 -2.71 16.53
CA HIS A 25 20.97 -4.12 16.26
C HIS A 25 20.76 -4.37 14.77
N GLY A 26 20.12 -3.45 14.04
CA GLY A 26 19.97 -3.53 12.59
C GLY A 26 21.32 -3.51 11.87
N VAL A 27 22.23 -2.60 12.26
CA VAL A 27 23.61 -2.58 11.73
C VAL A 27 24.36 -3.86 12.09
N THR A 28 24.22 -4.35 13.32
CA THR A 28 24.84 -5.60 13.76
C THR A 28 24.34 -6.80 12.94
N GLN A 29 23.04 -6.90 12.71
CA GLN A 29 22.43 -7.93 11.86
C GLN A 29 22.94 -7.81 10.42
N PHE A 30 22.98 -6.60 9.87
CA PHE A 30 23.53 -6.34 8.53
C PHE A 30 24.98 -6.80 8.40
N LEU A 31 25.85 -6.42 9.35
CA LEU A 31 27.25 -6.84 9.35
C LEU A 31 27.39 -8.36 9.46
N ASN A 32 26.59 -9.02 10.31
CA ASN A 32 26.60 -10.48 10.43
C ASN A 32 26.16 -11.17 9.13
N ILE A 33 25.15 -10.64 8.45
CA ILE A 33 24.71 -11.16 7.14
C ILE A 33 25.81 -10.95 6.12
N TRP A 34 26.38 -9.76 6.05
CA TRP A 34 27.49 -9.44 5.15
C TRP A 34 28.68 -10.37 5.38
N GLU A 35 29.15 -10.53 6.61
CA GLU A 35 30.28 -11.41 6.94
C GLU A 35 30.04 -12.87 6.53
N ARG A 36 28.81 -13.37 6.71
CA ARG A 36 28.43 -14.73 6.31
C ARG A 36 28.32 -14.90 4.79
N GLN A 37 27.92 -13.86 4.06
CA GLN A 37 27.54 -13.96 2.65
C GLN A 37 28.52 -13.28 1.67
N LYS A 38 29.46 -12.45 2.14
CA LYS A 38 30.39 -11.68 1.27
C LYS A 38 31.27 -12.53 0.37
N GLY A 39 31.47 -13.80 0.72
CA GLY A 39 32.25 -14.76 -0.07
C GLY A 39 31.43 -15.57 -1.08
N ARG A 40 30.10 -15.39 -1.12
CA ARG A 40 29.19 -16.12 -2.00
C ARG A 40 29.49 -15.77 -3.46
N LYS A 41 29.59 -16.79 -4.31
CA LYS A 41 29.97 -16.65 -5.75
C LYS A 41 29.10 -17.50 -6.67
N ASP A 42 28.25 -18.33 -6.09
CA ASP A 42 27.40 -19.34 -6.71
C ASP A 42 25.97 -18.85 -6.85
N ASP A 43 25.79 -17.56 -7.13
CA ASP A 43 24.47 -16.94 -7.28
C ASP A 43 23.96 -17.12 -8.71
N PRO A 44 22.98 -18.03 -8.95
CA PRO A 44 22.33 -18.07 -10.23
C PRO A 44 21.61 -16.74 -10.48
N PHE A 45 21.58 -16.30 -11.74
CA PHE A 45 20.80 -15.12 -12.11
C PHE A 45 19.32 -15.42 -11.84
N ARG A 46 18.77 -14.71 -10.85
CA ARG A 46 17.38 -14.79 -10.43
C ARG A 46 16.78 -13.41 -10.39
N TRP A 47 15.54 -13.29 -10.81
CA TRP A 47 14.80 -12.03 -10.80
C TRP A 47 13.30 -12.30 -10.70
N GLY A 48 12.51 -11.28 -10.40
CA GLY A 48 11.07 -11.40 -10.25
C GLY A 48 10.40 -10.06 -10.45
N ASP A 49 9.09 -10.07 -10.66
CA ASP A 49 8.24 -8.89 -10.69
C ASP A 49 7.27 -8.90 -9.50
N GLU A 50 6.90 -7.71 -9.04
CA GLU A 50 5.81 -7.50 -8.09
C GLU A 50 4.80 -6.57 -8.78
N ILE A 51 3.52 -6.93 -8.74
CA ILE A 51 2.44 -6.17 -9.39
C ILE A 51 1.37 -5.83 -8.38
N GLU A 52 1.13 -4.54 -8.23
CA GLU A 52 0.02 -3.98 -7.48
C GLU A 52 -1.20 -3.77 -8.36
N TYR A 53 -2.37 -4.04 -7.79
CA TYR A 53 -3.66 -3.87 -8.43
C TYR A 53 -4.57 -3.04 -7.54
N MET A 54 -5.50 -2.32 -8.15
CA MET A 54 -6.69 -1.76 -7.52
C MET A 54 -7.90 -2.60 -7.92
N VAL A 55 -8.75 -2.94 -6.96
CA VAL A 55 -10.06 -3.56 -7.20
C VAL A 55 -11.08 -2.44 -7.39
N VAL A 56 -11.66 -2.34 -8.58
CA VAL A 56 -12.64 -1.32 -8.94
C VAL A 56 -14.01 -1.95 -9.07
N SER A 57 -14.99 -1.44 -8.33
CA SER A 57 -16.41 -1.77 -8.43
C SER A 57 -17.10 -0.82 -9.39
N TYR A 58 -17.88 -1.36 -10.32
CA TYR A 58 -18.64 -0.62 -11.32
C TYR A 58 -20.12 -0.61 -10.95
N ASP A 59 -20.72 0.56 -11.11
CA ASP A 59 -22.16 0.77 -11.17
C ASP A 59 -22.50 1.20 -12.61
N GLU A 60 -22.95 0.26 -13.43
CA GLU A 60 -23.25 0.51 -14.84
C GLU A 60 -24.47 1.43 -15.01
N GLU A 61 -25.45 1.34 -14.11
CA GLU A 61 -26.68 2.14 -14.16
C GLU A 61 -26.37 3.59 -13.75
N GLY A 62 -25.66 3.77 -12.64
CA GLY A 62 -25.19 5.07 -12.15
C GLY A 62 -24.02 5.66 -12.94
N ARG A 63 -23.42 4.89 -13.85
CA ARG A 63 -22.20 5.24 -14.61
C ARG A 63 -21.05 5.66 -13.70
N ASP A 64 -20.83 4.87 -12.66
CA ASP A 64 -19.86 5.16 -11.61
C ASP A 64 -18.84 4.02 -11.46
N ALA A 65 -17.64 4.39 -11.00
CA ALA A 65 -16.56 3.47 -10.72
C ALA A 65 -15.92 3.86 -9.39
N ARG A 66 -15.83 2.91 -8.46
CA ARG A 66 -15.38 3.13 -7.08
C ARG A 66 -14.36 2.09 -6.66
N LEU A 67 -13.52 2.43 -5.68
CA LEU A 67 -12.55 1.52 -5.08
C LEU A 67 -13.25 0.51 -4.17
N SER A 68 -13.18 -0.78 -4.48
CA SER A 68 -13.76 -1.84 -3.65
C SER A 68 -12.87 -2.13 -2.44
N LEU A 69 -13.41 -2.01 -1.22
CA LEU A 69 -12.64 -2.21 0.03
C LEU A 69 -12.60 -3.68 0.49
N ARG A 70 -12.75 -4.62 -0.45
CA ARG A 70 -12.93 -6.05 -0.22
C ARG A 70 -11.62 -6.85 -0.16
N GLN A 71 -10.44 -6.21 -0.07
CA GLN A 71 -9.14 -6.91 0.10
C GLN A 71 -9.21 -7.98 1.20
N THR A 72 -9.82 -7.64 2.35
CA THR A 72 -9.95 -8.52 3.52
C THR A 72 -10.89 -9.71 3.30
N GLU A 73 -11.73 -9.69 2.26
CA GLU A 73 -12.57 -10.82 1.86
C GLU A 73 -11.91 -11.65 0.74
N ILE A 74 -11.14 -11.00 -0.12
CA ILE A 74 -10.52 -11.60 -1.31
C ILE A 74 -9.25 -12.36 -0.92
N LEU A 75 -8.32 -11.73 -0.19
CA LEU A 75 -7.02 -12.31 0.12
C LEU A 75 -7.10 -13.62 0.89
N PRO A 76 -7.92 -13.77 1.96
CA PRO A 76 -8.00 -15.05 2.67
C PRO A 76 -8.45 -16.20 1.78
N LYS A 77 -9.32 -15.93 0.79
CA LYS A 77 -9.79 -16.96 -0.15
C LYS A 77 -8.71 -17.36 -1.16
N ILE A 78 -7.93 -16.38 -1.64
CA ILE A 78 -6.78 -16.64 -2.50
C ILE A 78 -5.72 -17.44 -1.74
N GLN A 79 -5.35 -17.01 -0.53
CA GLN A 79 -4.33 -17.66 0.30
C GLN A 79 -4.73 -19.08 0.70
N GLU A 80 -6.01 -19.33 0.98
CA GLU A 80 -6.51 -20.67 1.23
C GLU A 80 -6.38 -21.56 -0.01
N LEU A 81 -6.65 -21.03 -1.21
CA LEU A 81 -6.44 -21.77 -2.45
C LEU A 81 -4.94 -22.00 -2.73
N GLU A 82 -4.07 -21.01 -2.48
CA GLU A 82 -2.62 -21.17 -2.58
C GLU A 82 -2.14 -22.32 -1.68
N ARG A 83 -2.60 -22.34 -0.42
CA ARG A 83 -2.29 -23.41 0.55
C ARG A 83 -2.76 -24.78 0.02
N GLN A 84 -4.01 -24.88 -0.44
CA GLN A 84 -4.56 -26.12 -1.00
C GLN A 84 -3.80 -26.59 -2.24
N LEU A 85 -3.38 -25.67 -3.13
CA LEU A 85 -2.60 -26.01 -4.32
C LEU A 85 -1.21 -26.53 -3.95
N ARG A 86 -0.54 -25.89 -2.99
CA ARG A 86 0.78 -26.34 -2.48
C ARG A 86 0.70 -27.71 -1.80
N GLU A 87 -0.39 -27.99 -1.08
CA GLU A 87 -0.60 -29.29 -0.42
C GLU A 87 -1.01 -30.40 -1.38
N SER A 88 -1.89 -30.12 -2.34
CA SER A 88 -2.42 -31.12 -3.28
C SER A 88 -1.49 -31.43 -4.46
N GLN A 89 -0.62 -30.50 -4.83
CA GLN A 89 0.37 -30.64 -5.90
C GLN A 89 1.75 -30.17 -5.42
N PRO A 90 2.41 -30.92 -4.51
CA PRO A 90 3.71 -30.54 -3.95
C PRO A 90 4.79 -30.31 -5.03
N GLU A 91 4.71 -31.02 -6.14
CA GLU A 91 5.62 -30.89 -7.29
C GLU A 91 5.48 -29.56 -8.04
N LYS A 92 4.39 -28.82 -7.80
CA LYS A 92 4.11 -27.49 -8.37
C LYS A 92 4.01 -26.41 -7.32
N ALA A 93 4.33 -26.70 -6.07
CA ALA A 93 4.23 -25.73 -4.97
C ALA A 93 5.01 -24.43 -5.28
N ASP A 94 6.17 -24.55 -5.91
CA ASP A 94 7.03 -23.45 -6.34
C ASP A 94 6.44 -22.59 -7.47
N SER A 95 5.43 -23.09 -8.18
CA SER A 95 4.73 -22.34 -9.25
C SER A 95 3.47 -21.63 -8.77
N VAL A 96 3.07 -21.85 -7.51
CA VAL A 96 1.89 -21.20 -6.93
C VAL A 96 2.23 -19.74 -6.66
N PRO A 97 1.55 -18.78 -7.31
CA PRO A 97 1.84 -17.36 -7.10
C PRO A 97 1.55 -16.95 -5.65
N GLU A 98 2.12 -15.83 -5.26
CA GLU A 98 1.91 -15.27 -3.92
C GLU A 98 1.07 -14.00 -4.02
N PHE A 99 0.06 -13.88 -3.17
CA PHE A 99 -0.73 -12.66 -2.99
C PHE A 99 -0.58 -12.11 -1.57
N GLN A 100 -0.29 -10.81 -1.46
CA GLN A 100 -0.14 -10.12 -0.18
C GLN A 100 -1.03 -8.88 -0.06
N PRO A 101 -1.37 -8.48 1.17
CA PRO A 101 -2.04 -7.20 1.41
C PRO A 101 -1.08 -6.05 1.14
N GLU A 102 -1.60 -5.04 0.46
CA GLU A 102 -1.00 -3.71 0.36
C GLU A 102 -1.69 -2.73 1.32
N CYS A 103 -1.10 -1.54 1.46
CA CYS A 103 -1.48 -0.52 2.44
C CYS A 103 -2.97 -0.17 2.42
N ASN A 104 -3.59 -0.18 1.25
CA ASN A 104 -5.01 0.13 1.10
C ASN A 104 -5.86 -1.12 0.83
N ARG A 105 -7.06 -1.17 1.39
CA ARG A 105 -8.05 -2.27 1.27
C ARG A 105 -8.66 -2.45 -0.10
N TYR A 106 -8.39 -1.53 -1.03
CA TYR A 106 -8.70 -1.71 -2.44
C TYR A 106 -7.54 -2.28 -3.23
N MET A 107 -6.38 -2.50 -2.60
CA MET A 107 -5.20 -3.00 -3.28
C MET A 107 -4.99 -4.50 -3.07
N LEU A 108 -4.41 -5.14 -4.07
CA LEU A 108 -3.82 -6.47 -3.97
C LEU A 108 -2.42 -6.37 -4.54
N GLU A 109 -1.46 -7.12 -4.01
CA GLU A 109 -0.17 -7.28 -4.65
C GLU A 109 0.07 -8.75 -4.95
N SER A 110 0.74 -9.04 -6.07
CA SER A 110 1.10 -10.39 -6.46
C SER A 110 2.52 -10.50 -6.98
N ALA A 111 3.16 -11.63 -6.70
CA ALA A 111 4.47 -12.02 -7.20
C ALA A 111 4.42 -13.43 -7.83
N PRO A 112 5.33 -13.79 -8.75
CA PRO A 112 5.45 -15.16 -9.24
C PRO A 112 5.79 -16.12 -8.09
N GLY A 113 5.37 -17.38 -8.20
CA GLY A 113 5.62 -18.37 -7.14
C GLY A 113 7.09 -18.71 -6.94
N SER A 114 7.91 -18.51 -7.96
CA SER A 114 9.36 -18.67 -7.93
C SER A 114 10.04 -17.58 -8.75
N PRO A 115 11.27 -17.18 -8.38
CA PRO A 115 12.05 -16.26 -9.20
C PRO A 115 12.31 -16.84 -10.59
N TYR A 116 12.19 -16.00 -11.61
CA TYR A 116 12.64 -16.26 -12.97
C TYR A 116 14.16 -16.43 -13.03
N ASN A 117 14.65 -16.96 -14.14
CA ASN A 117 16.07 -17.13 -14.41
C ASN A 117 16.50 -16.48 -15.74
N ASP A 118 17.71 -16.76 -16.20
CA ASP A 118 18.35 -16.21 -17.40
C ASP A 118 17.98 -16.94 -18.72
N SER A 119 17.15 -17.98 -18.66
CA SER A 119 16.67 -18.67 -19.86
C SER A 119 15.65 -17.83 -20.64
N ILE A 120 15.63 -18.02 -21.96
CA ILE A 120 14.66 -17.38 -22.86
C ILE A 120 13.24 -17.85 -22.53
N GLU A 121 13.07 -19.13 -22.18
CA GLU A 121 11.81 -19.71 -21.76
C GLU A 121 11.27 -19.01 -20.50
N SER A 122 12.14 -18.74 -19.52
CA SER A 122 11.77 -18.00 -18.32
C SER A 122 11.34 -16.58 -18.66
N LEU A 123 12.09 -15.87 -19.51
CA LEU A 123 11.75 -14.51 -19.95
C LEU A 123 10.40 -14.45 -20.69
N LEU A 124 10.14 -15.41 -21.57
CA LEU A 124 8.87 -15.48 -22.32
C LEU A 124 7.69 -15.92 -21.45
N SER A 125 7.94 -16.49 -20.26
CA SER A 125 6.88 -16.95 -19.36
C SER A 125 6.21 -15.83 -18.54
N VAL A 126 6.88 -14.68 -18.40
CA VAL A 126 6.49 -13.57 -17.51
C VAL A 126 5.07 -13.08 -17.77
N GLU A 127 4.71 -12.81 -19.03
CA GLU A 127 3.37 -12.31 -19.34
C GLU A 127 2.30 -13.37 -19.04
N ASN A 128 2.59 -14.65 -19.30
CA ASN A 128 1.67 -15.73 -19.00
C ASN A 128 1.47 -15.89 -17.50
N ASP A 129 2.54 -15.74 -16.72
CA ASP A 129 2.50 -15.73 -15.25
C ASP A 129 1.62 -14.56 -14.73
N MET A 130 1.84 -13.34 -15.20
CA MET A 130 1.00 -12.18 -14.87
C MET A 130 -0.48 -12.40 -15.22
N ARG A 131 -0.77 -12.99 -16.39
CA ARG A 131 -2.14 -13.33 -16.81
C ARG A 131 -2.77 -14.38 -15.90
N ASN A 132 -2.00 -15.37 -15.45
CA ASN A 132 -2.47 -16.39 -14.51
C ASN A 132 -2.77 -15.81 -13.14
N ARG A 133 -1.90 -14.94 -12.60
CA ARG A 133 -2.15 -14.19 -11.36
C ARG A 133 -3.45 -13.39 -11.47
N ARG A 134 -3.64 -12.64 -12.55
CA ARG A 134 -4.88 -11.89 -12.79
C ARG A 134 -6.11 -12.80 -12.91
N LYS A 135 -5.99 -13.96 -13.55
CA LYS A 135 -7.07 -14.94 -13.67
C LYS A 135 -7.45 -15.50 -12.30
N LEU A 136 -6.47 -15.82 -11.46
CA LEU A 136 -6.67 -16.29 -10.10
C LEU A 136 -7.39 -15.24 -9.24
N ALA A 137 -6.90 -14.01 -9.22
CA ALA A 137 -7.55 -12.94 -8.46
C ALA A 137 -9.01 -12.71 -8.91
N ARG A 138 -9.26 -12.76 -10.24
CA ARG A 138 -10.60 -12.60 -10.82
C ARG A 138 -11.62 -13.64 -10.36
N THR A 139 -11.22 -14.85 -9.94
CA THR A 139 -12.18 -15.86 -9.47
C THR A 139 -12.86 -15.47 -8.15
N TYR A 140 -12.32 -14.48 -7.44
CA TYR A 140 -12.83 -14.03 -6.14
C TYR A 140 -13.43 -12.62 -6.17
N LEU A 141 -13.42 -11.97 -7.35
CA LEU A 141 -14.09 -10.70 -7.57
C LEU A 141 -15.60 -10.90 -7.75
N LEU A 142 -16.38 -9.87 -7.42
CA LEU A 142 -17.80 -9.81 -7.77
C LEU A 142 -17.98 -9.61 -9.28
N PRO A 143 -19.16 -9.94 -9.85
CA PRO A 143 -19.43 -9.77 -11.28
C PRO A 143 -19.24 -8.33 -11.78
N ASN A 144 -19.47 -7.34 -10.91
CA ASN A 144 -19.33 -5.92 -11.20
C ASN A 144 -17.97 -5.34 -10.74
N GLU A 145 -16.99 -6.19 -10.40
CA GLU A 145 -15.65 -5.75 -10.02
C GLU A 145 -14.64 -6.07 -11.12
N SER A 146 -13.58 -5.27 -11.23
CA SER A 146 -12.41 -5.59 -12.04
C SER A 146 -11.12 -5.29 -11.33
N LEU A 147 -10.11 -6.10 -11.63
CA LEU A 147 -8.73 -5.88 -11.22
C LEU A 147 -8.05 -4.93 -12.20
N MET A 148 -7.56 -3.78 -11.73
CA MET A 148 -6.92 -2.74 -12.53
C MET A 148 -5.49 -2.52 -12.08
N THR A 149 -4.53 -2.49 -13.01
CA THR A 149 -3.14 -2.09 -12.74
C THR A 149 -2.99 -0.62 -13.05
N MET A 150 -3.48 0.21 -12.13
CA MET A 150 -3.42 1.68 -12.21
C MET A 150 -2.46 2.21 -11.16
N THR A 151 -1.69 3.23 -11.51
CA THR A 151 -0.74 3.87 -10.58
C THR A 151 -1.44 4.85 -9.63
N SER A 152 -2.55 5.43 -10.05
CA SER A 152 -3.35 6.36 -9.26
C SER A 152 -4.81 6.25 -9.66
N PHE A 153 -5.71 6.18 -8.67
CA PHE A 153 -7.14 6.22 -8.92
C PHE A 153 -7.59 7.69 -9.09
N PRO A 154 -8.11 8.10 -10.25
CA PRO A 154 -8.31 9.53 -10.57
C PRO A 154 -9.27 10.28 -9.64
N ARG A 155 -10.17 9.56 -8.97
CA ARG A 155 -11.17 10.13 -8.04
C ARG A 155 -10.83 9.84 -6.57
N LEU A 156 -9.59 9.47 -6.26
CA LEU A 156 -9.20 9.20 -4.87
C LEU A 156 -9.33 10.50 -4.04
N GLY A 157 -10.14 10.46 -2.98
CA GLY A 157 -10.30 11.59 -2.06
C GLY A 157 -11.21 12.72 -2.56
N VAL A 158 -12.00 12.51 -3.62
CA VAL A 158 -13.05 13.47 -3.99
C VAL A 158 -14.18 13.46 -2.97
N ARG A 159 -15.04 14.50 -2.99
CA ARG A 159 -16.16 14.62 -2.05
C ARG A 159 -17.29 13.65 -2.35
N GLU A 160 -17.50 13.35 -3.62
CA GLU A 160 -18.45 12.34 -4.04
C GLU A 160 -17.97 10.95 -3.63
N PRO A 161 -18.87 9.99 -3.43
CA PRO A 161 -18.50 8.62 -3.10
C PRO A 161 -17.50 8.04 -4.11
N PHE A 162 -16.33 7.64 -3.62
CA PHE A 162 -15.26 7.03 -4.44
C PHE A 162 -14.86 5.63 -3.97
N THR A 163 -15.47 5.12 -2.90
CA THR A 163 -15.27 3.75 -2.38
C THR A 163 -16.55 2.93 -2.45
N HIS A 164 -16.40 1.61 -2.44
CA HIS A 164 -17.48 0.65 -2.27
C HIS A 164 -17.13 -0.37 -1.16
N PRO A 165 -17.92 -0.45 -0.06
CA PRO A 165 -19.03 0.43 0.27
C PRO A 165 -18.60 1.90 0.40
N GLU A 166 -19.57 2.81 0.37
CA GLU A 166 -19.33 4.24 0.57
C GLU A 166 -18.81 4.49 2.00
N THR A 167 -17.87 5.41 2.13
CA THR A 167 -17.18 5.70 3.39
C THR A 167 -17.00 7.19 3.57
N ASP A 168 -17.16 7.69 4.80
CA ASP A 168 -17.04 9.11 5.12
C ASP A 168 -15.65 9.43 5.67
N PRO A 169 -14.90 10.38 5.08
CA PRO A 169 -13.64 10.88 5.65
C PRO A 169 -13.74 11.40 7.09
N ALA A 170 -14.94 11.80 7.55
CA ALA A 170 -15.17 12.23 8.92
C ALA A 170 -14.86 11.14 9.97
N ASP A 171 -14.90 9.86 9.58
CA ASP A 171 -14.65 8.72 10.47
C ASP A 171 -13.15 8.44 10.72
N GLY A 172 -12.23 9.24 10.16
CA GLY A 172 -10.79 8.99 10.22
C GLY A 172 -10.07 9.59 11.43
N ALA A 173 -9.92 8.82 12.51
CA ALA A 173 -9.21 9.25 13.72
C ALA A 173 -7.68 9.13 13.57
N ALA A 174 -7.18 8.09 12.91
CA ALA A 174 -5.73 7.81 12.85
C ALA A 174 -4.95 8.76 11.92
N ASN A 175 -5.55 9.17 10.79
CA ASN A 175 -4.86 9.95 9.76
C ASN A 175 -5.31 11.42 9.68
N GLU A 176 -6.47 11.78 10.29
CA GLU A 176 -7.11 13.11 10.22
C GLU A 176 -7.17 13.70 8.81
N SER A 177 -7.18 12.83 7.79
CA SER A 177 -7.21 13.25 6.40
C SER A 177 -8.51 13.99 6.11
N LEU A 178 -8.44 15.06 5.32
CA LEU A 178 -9.60 15.80 4.85
C LEU A 178 -10.43 15.03 3.83
N PHE A 179 -9.83 14.02 3.20
CA PHE A 179 -10.32 13.41 1.97
C PHE A 179 -10.39 11.88 2.04
N ILE A 180 -9.56 11.26 2.89
CA ILE A 180 -9.32 9.82 2.88
C ILE A 180 -9.85 9.20 4.18
N PRO A 181 -10.90 8.36 4.12
CA PRO A 181 -11.43 7.69 5.29
C PRO A 181 -10.44 6.65 5.82
N GLU A 182 -10.39 6.47 7.14
CA GLU A 182 -9.44 5.54 7.77
C GLU A 182 -9.67 4.08 7.35
N CYS A 183 -10.93 3.71 7.16
CA CYS A 183 -11.33 2.36 6.73
C CYS A 183 -10.86 2.01 5.31
N ILE A 184 -10.21 2.91 4.58
CA ILE A 184 -9.50 2.61 3.35
C ILE A 184 -8.21 1.83 3.60
N THR A 185 -7.61 2.00 4.79
CA THR A 185 -6.34 1.38 5.17
C THR A 185 -6.57 -0.09 5.49
N SER A 186 -5.65 -0.95 5.07
CA SER A 186 -5.67 -2.38 5.43
C SER A 186 -5.68 -2.54 6.96
N PRO A 187 -6.49 -3.48 7.50
CA PRO A 187 -6.55 -3.69 8.95
C PRO A 187 -5.30 -4.39 9.50
N ASN A 188 -4.34 -4.78 8.63
CA ASN A 188 -3.04 -5.26 9.08
C ASN A 188 -2.35 -4.14 9.87
N ALA A 189 -2.14 -4.36 11.16
CA ALA A 189 -1.69 -3.37 12.14
C ALA A 189 -0.44 -2.60 11.71
N ARG A 190 0.41 -3.19 10.85
CA ARG A 190 1.55 -2.51 10.24
C ARG A 190 1.16 -1.19 9.57
N PHE A 191 0.09 -1.16 8.76
CA PHE A 191 -0.21 0.01 7.94
C PHE A 191 -0.81 1.17 8.75
N PRO A 192 -1.84 0.98 9.60
CA PRO A 192 -2.33 2.03 10.48
C PRO A 192 -1.25 2.58 11.41
N SER A 193 -0.40 1.72 11.97
CA SER A 193 0.69 2.16 12.85
C SER A 193 1.75 2.97 12.14
N ILE A 194 2.11 2.65 10.89
CA ILE A 194 3.00 3.50 10.08
C ILE A 194 2.37 4.88 9.86
N ILE A 195 1.09 4.93 9.50
CA ILE A 195 0.38 6.19 9.24
C ILE A 195 0.36 7.07 10.50
N ALA A 196 -0.04 6.49 11.63
CA ALA A 196 -0.09 7.18 12.92
C ALA A 196 1.32 7.65 13.36
N ASN A 197 2.33 6.78 13.32
CA ASN A 197 3.66 7.11 13.80
C ASN A 197 4.37 8.15 12.92
N VAL A 198 4.16 8.14 11.59
CA VAL A 198 4.70 9.17 10.70
C VAL A 198 4.10 10.54 11.02
N LYS A 199 2.78 10.61 11.25
CA LYS A 199 2.10 11.84 11.65
C LYS A 199 2.62 12.33 13.01
N SER A 200 2.64 11.47 14.03
CA SER A 200 3.12 11.81 15.38
C SER A 200 4.58 12.27 15.37
N ARG A 201 5.45 11.59 14.63
CA ARG A 201 6.85 11.99 14.45
C ARG A 201 6.98 13.37 13.80
N ARG A 202 6.15 13.65 12.79
CA ARG A 202 6.19 14.92 12.06
C ARG A 202 5.59 16.07 12.88
N GLY A 203 4.63 15.78 13.76
CA GLY A 203 3.82 16.78 14.45
C GLY A 203 2.82 17.50 13.55
N SER A 204 2.61 17.03 12.31
CA SER A 204 1.62 17.55 11.37
C SER A 204 1.23 16.54 10.30
N LYS A 205 0.08 16.75 9.63
CA LYS A 205 -0.40 15.91 8.53
C LYS A 205 0.58 15.88 7.34
N ILE A 206 0.71 14.73 6.67
CA ILE A 206 1.44 14.61 5.39
C ILE A 206 0.83 15.59 4.37
N ALA A 207 1.67 16.41 3.73
CA ALA A 207 1.24 17.39 2.75
C ALA A 207 1.98 17.14 1.43
N ALA A 208 1.22 16.91 0.36
CA ALA A 208 1.73 16.71 -0.99
C ALA A 208 0.99 17.67 -1.93
N ASN A 209 1.70 18.71 -2.39
CA ASN A 209 1.16 19.71 -3.30
C ASN A 209 1.58 19.36 -4.73
N VAL A 210 0.63 18.90 -5.54
CA VAL A 210 0.85 18.59 -6.96
C VAL A 210 0.41 19.79 -7.81
N PRO A 211 1.24 20.28 -8.75
CA PRO A 211 0.84 21.36 -9.64
C PRO A 211 -0.40 20.98 -10.45
N ILE A 212 -1.43 21.83 -10.41
CA ILE A 212 -2.63 21.64 -11.21
C ILE A 212 -2.39 21.97 -12.68
N TYR A 213 -3.13 21.30 -13.56
CA TYR A 213 -3.19 21.67 -14.97
C TYR A 213 -4.11 22.89 -15.15
N PHE A 214 -3.61 23.93 -15.82
CA PHE A 214 -4.38 25.12 -16.13
C PHE A 214 -4.93 25.08 -17.55
N ASP A 215 -6.20 24.73 -17.69
CA ASP A 215 -6.96 24.88 -18.92
C ASP A 215 -7.57 26.30 -19.01
N THR A 216 -8.27 26.58 -20.11
CA THR A 216 -9.01 27.80 -20.44
C THR A 216 -9.96 28.22 -19.32
N ASN A 217 -10.60 27.26 -18.65
CA ASN A 217 -11.61 27.50 -17.62
C ASN A 217 -11.10 27.26 -16.18
N THR A 218 -9.82 26.95 -15.98
CA THR A 218 -9.27 26.77 -14.62
C THR A 218 -9.17 28.13 -13.92
N PRO A 219 -9.78 28.33 -12.74
CA PRO A 219 -9.75 29.59 -12.02
C PRO A 219 -8.33 30.10 -11.72
N ARG A 220 -8.16 31.42 -11.72
CA ARG A 220 -6.89 32.10 -11.42
C ARG A 220 -7.15 33.29 -10.48
N PRO A 221 -6.67 33.25 -9.21
CA PRO A 221 -5.94 32.13 -8.58
C PRO A 221 -6.84 30.89 -8.43
N PHE A 222 -6.22 29.71 -8.41
CA PHE A 222 -6.93 28.47 -8.11
C PHE A 222 -7.09 28.32 -6.60
N THR A 223 -8.31 28.04 -6.18
CA THR A 223 -8.63 27.60 -4.82
C THR A 223 -9.43 26.33 -4.97
N ASP A 224 -8.96 25.24 -4.35
CA ASP A 224 -9.63 23.95 -4.45
C ASP A 224 -10.99 24.02 -3.71
N PRO A 225 -12.12 23.90 -4.42
CA PRO A 225 -13.44 24.00 -3.80
C PRO A 225 -13.78 22.77 -2.95
N THR A 226 -12.98 21.70 -3.04
CA THR A 226 -13.21 20.46 -2.30
C THR A 226 -12.62 20.49 -0.89
N ILE A 227 -11.80 21.49 -0.51
CA ILE A 227 -11.22 21.57 0.83
C ILE A 227 -12.30 21.99 1.86
N PRO A 228 -12.54 21.20 2.93
CA PRO A 228 -13.48 21.57 4.00
C PRO A 228 -12.84 22.55 4.99
N TRP A 229 -12.68 23.82 4.61
CA TRP A 229 -12.07 24.86 5.44
C TRP A 229 -12.75 25.09 6.80
N GLU A 230 -14.01 24.66 6.94
CA GLU A 230 -14.81 24.79 8.16
C GLU A 230 -14.68 23.60 9.13
N ARG A 231 -13.95 22.53 8.77
CA ARG A 231 -13.86 21.29 9.58
C ARG A 231 -13.29 21.54 10.98
N GLY A 232 -12.18 22.29 11.08
CA GLY A 232 -11.58 22.70 12.35
C GLY A 232 -11.18 21.56 13.31
N VAL A 233 -10.85 20.36 12.81
CA VAL A 233 -10.41 19.22 13.64
C VAL A 233 -8.94 19.36 14.04
N CYS A 234 -8.12 19.91 13.15
CA CYS A 234 -6.71 20.23 13.41
C CYS A 234 -6.34 21.61 12.84
N PRO A 235 -5.30 22.30 13.36
CA PRO A 235 -4.89 23.61 12.87
C PRO A 235 -4.68 23.67 11.35
N GLU A 236 -4.14 22.59 10.78
CA GLU A 236 -3.86 22.50 9.35
C GLU A 236 -5.11 22.49 8.46
N ASP A 237 -6.31 22.26 9.02
CA ASP A 237 -7.59 22.38 8.28
C ASP A 237 -7.86 23.81 7.82
N HIS A 238 -7.25 24.80 8.48
CA HIS A 238 -7.33 26.21 8.11
C HIS A 238 -6.13 26.68 7.28
N GLY A 239 -5.29 25.76 6.79
CA GLY A 239 -4.10 26.08 6.02
C GLY A 239 -2.90 26.51 6.87
N GLU A 240 -2.99 26.37 8.19
CA GLU A 240 -1.87 26.60 9.11
C GLU A 240 -0.93 25.39 9.10
N PHE A 241 -0.07 25.31 8.09
CA PHE A 241 1.00 24.31 8.10
C PHE A 241 2.13 24.79 9.02
N SER A 242 2.32 24.12 10.16
CA SER A 242 3.59 24.18 10.86
C SER A 242 4.64 23.54 9.94
N MET A 243 5.52 24.36 9.34
CA MET A 243 6.75 23.79 8.81
C MET A 243 7.50 23.21 10.00
N PRO A 244 7.80 21.90 10.02
CA PRO A 244 8.77 21.40 10.97
C PRO A 244 10.04 22.20 10.72
N LEU A 245 10.57 22.83 11.76
CA LEU A 245 11.96 23.28 11.74
C LEU A 245 12.78 22.03 11.39
N TRP A 246 13.26 21.93 10.16
CA TRP A 246 14.38 21.07 9.82
C TRP A 246 15.64 21.68 10.45
N GLY A 247 15.61 21.78 11.77
CA GLY A 247 16.52 22.51 12.63
C GLY A 247 16.46 21.85 14.01
N GLY A 248 16.99 20.64 14.07
CA GLY A 248 17.25 19.88 15.28
C GLY A 248 18.50 19.06 15.02
N ASP A 249 19.64 19.69 15.29
CA ASP A 249 20.98 19.16 15.50
C ASP A 249 21.34 17.87 14.75
N ALA A 250 21.98 18.06 13.60
CA ALA A 250 22.99 17.10 13.16
C ALA A 250 24.08 17.07 14.25
N ASP A 251 23.96 16.14 15.18
CA ASP A 251 25.01 15.79 16.12
C ASP A 251 26.20 15.27 15.28
N PRO A 252 27.35 15.96 15.24
CA PRO A 252 28.50 15.50 14.49
C PRO A 252 29.28 14.52 15.38
N CYS A 253 28.98 13.23 15.25
CA CYS A 253 29.88 12.15 15.62
C CYS A 253 30.02 11.17 14.45
#